data_AF-E9HK36-F1
#
_entry.id   AF-E9HK36-F1
#
_cell.length_a   1.000
_cell.length_b   1.000
_cell.length_c   1.000
_cell.angle_alpha   90.00
_cell.angle_beta   90.00
_cell.angle_gamma   90.00
#
_symmetry.space_group_name_H-M   'P 1'
#
loop_
_entity.id
_entity.type
_entity.pdbx_description
1 polymer ?
#
loop_
_entity_poly.entity_id
_entity_poly.type
_entity_poly.pdbx_seq_one_letter_code
_entity_poly.pdbx_strand_id
1 'polypeptide(L)' 'KRKKRTSIEGSVKDALENYFHSEPKPTLEAIASLADSLNMKREVVRIWFCNQRHKEKR' A
#
# COMPACT_ATOMS: atom_id res chain seq x y z
N LYS A 1 20.92 2.64 4.67
CA LYS A 1 20.81 1.20 4.28
C LYS A 1 19.43 0.96 3.65
N ARG A 2 19.32 0.58 2.37
CA ARG A 2 18.02 0.24 1.75
C ARG A 2 17.52 -1.10 2.32
N LYS A 3 16.26 -1.18 2.76
CA LYS A 3 15.62 -2.46 3.12
C LYS A 3 15.52 -3.34 1.86
N LYS A 4 15.65 -4.67 2.00
CA LYS A 4 15.38 -5.61 0.90
C LYS A 4 13.98 -5.33 0.33
N ARG A 5 13.85 -5.40 -0.99
CA ARG A 5 12.58 -5.19 -1.69
C ARG A 5 11.59 -6.26 -1.23
N THR A 6 10.40 -5.83 -0.86
CA THR A 6 9.27 -6.73 -0.57
C THR A 6 8.53 -6.98 -1.88
N SER A 7 8.40 -8.23 -2.29
CA SER A 7 7.48 -8.58 -3.36
C SER A 7 6.04 -8.43 -2.86
N ILE A 8 5.21 -7.79 -3.67
CA ILE A 8 3.77 -7.68 -3.43
C ILE A 8 3.14 -8.67 -4.40
N GLU A 9 2.49 -9.71 -3.87
CA GLU A 9 1.81 -10.72 -4.67
C GLU A 9 0.57 -10.13 -5.37
N GLY A 10 0.08 -10.80 -6.42
CA GLY A 10 -1.04 -10.33 -7.23
C GLY A 10 -2.29 -10.03 -6.41
N SER A 11 -2.71 -10.95 -5.54
CA SER A 11 -3.86 -10.80 -4.66
C SER A 11 -3.75 -9.59 -3.71
N VAL A 12 -2.56 -9.37 -3.17
CA VAL A 12 -2.27 -8.21 -2.29
C VAL A 12 -2.27 -6.91 -3.10
N LYS A 13 -1.73 -6.94 -4.32
CA LYS A 13 -1.75 -5.79 -5.23
C LYS A 13 -3.20 -5.40 -5.58
N ASP A 14 -4.03 -6.37 -5.93
CA ASP A 14 -5.44 -6.15 -6.27
C ASP A 14 -6.21 -5.54 -5.09
N ALA A 15 -5.98 -6.03 -3.87
CA ALA A 15 -6.59 -5.47 -2.66
C ALA A 15 -6.15 -4.02 -2.40
N LEU A 16 -4.86 -3.71 -2.58
CA LEU A 16 -4.33 -2.34 -2.46
C LEU A 16 -4.88 -1.41 -3.54
N GLU A 17 -5.01 -1.88 -4.79
CA GLU A 17 -5.59 -1.10 -5.88
C GLU A 17 -7.08 -0.85 -5.65
N ASN A 18 -7.85 -1.84 -5.23
CA ASN A 18 -9.27 -1.67 -4.89
C ASN A 18 -9.47 -0.64 -3.78
N TYR A 19 -8.66 -0.70 -2.72
CA TYR A 19 -8.70 0.31 -1.65
C TYR A 19 -8.30 1.70 -2.16
N PHE A 20 -7.29 1.79 -3.03
CA PHE A 20 -6.84 3.07 -3.57
C PHE A 20 -7.93 3.80 -4.36
N HIS A 21 -8.78 3.09 -5.10
CA HIS A 21 -9.88 3.70 -5.84
C HIS A 21 -10.95 4.32 -4.93
N SER A 22 -11.19 3.77 -3.74
CA SER A 22 -12.14 4.35 -2.78
C SER A 22 -11.50 5.45 -1.92
N GLU A 23 -10.26 5.23 -1.47
CA GLU A 23 -9.55 6.15 -0.60
C GLU A 23 -8.05 6.22 -0.99
N PRO A 24 -7.66 7.13 -1.91
CA PRO A 24 -6.28 7.25 -2.38
C PRO A 24 -5.32 7.93 -1.37
N LYS A 25 -5.87 8.45 -0.26
CA LYS A 25 -5.14 9.03 0.87
C LYS A 25 -5.61 8.42 2.19
N PRO A 26 -5.37 7.11 2.42
CA PRO A 26 -5.76 6.47 3.66
C PRO A 26 -5.07 7.14 4.86
N THR A 27 -5.78 7.18 5.98
CA THR A 27 -5.23 7.61 7.26
C THR A 27 -4.19 6.60 7.78
N LEU A 28 -3.42 6.98 8.80
CA LEU A 28 -2.45 6.07 9.41
C LEU A 28 -3.11 4.82 10.01
N GLU A 29 -4.30 4.97 10.59
CA GLU A 29 -5.09 3.85 11.13
C GLU A 29 -5.62 2.93 10.05
N ALA A 30 -6.10 3.49 8.93
CA ALA A 30 -6.52 2.70 7.77
C ALA A 30 -5.34 1.90 7.18
N ILE A 31 -4.17 2.53 7.05
CA ILE A 31 -2.95 1.86 6.60
C ILE A 31 -2.56 0.72 7.57
N ALA A 32 -2.68 0.94 8.87
CA ALA A 32 -2.37 -0.09 9.87
C ALA A 32 -3.33 -1.29 9.72
N SER A 33 -4.64 -1.03 9.68
CA SER A 33 -5.67 -2.05 9.55
C SER A 33 -5.53 -2.86 8.26
N LEU A 34 -5.23 -2.18 7.14
CA LEU A 34 -5.01 -2.82 5.85
C LEU A 34 -3.72 -3.64 5.83
N ALA A 35 -2.66 -3.14 6.46
CA ALA A 35 -1.40 -3.87 6.58
C ALA A 35 -1.58 -5.15 7.41
N ASP A 36 -2.30 -5.09 8.52
CA ASP A 36 -2.60 -6.26 9.35
C ASP A 36 -3.49 -7.27 8.58
N SER A 37 -4.50 -6.80 7.84
CA SER A 37 -5.37 -7.65 7.01
C SER A 37 -4.63 -8.35 5.88
N LEU A 38 -3.65 -7.67 5.28
CA LEU A 38 -2.82 -8.21 4.18
C LEU A 38 -1.55 -8.92 4.69
N ASN A 39 -1.39 -9.04 6.01
CA ASN A 39 -0.20 -9.58 6.68
C ASN A 39 1.11 -8.93 6.16
N MET A 40 1.07 -7.62 5.95
CA MET A 40 2.16 -6.80 5.44
C MET A 40 2.69 -5.82 6.49
N LYS A 41 3.90 -5.30 6.27
CA LYS A 41 4.42 -4.20 7.09
C LYS A 41 3.71 -2.91 6.71
N ARG A 42 3.23 -2.15 7.70
CA ARG A 42 2.62 -0.81 7.52
C ARG A 42 3.43 0.12 6.62
N GLU A 43 4.76 0.08 6.75
CA GLU A 43 5.64 0.90 5.92
C GLU A 43 5.62 0.51 4.43
N VAL A 44 5.45 -0.78 4.11
CA VAL A 44 5.33 -1.24 2.72
C VAL A 44 4.04 -0.73 2.11
N VAL A 45 2.92 -0.87 2.83
CA VAL A 45 1.62 -0.35 2.40
C VAL A 45 1.68 1.16 2.22
N ARG A 46 2.20 1.91 3.21
CA ARG A 46 2.39 3.37 3.12
C ARG A 46 3.21 3.79 1.90
N ILE A 47 4.36 3.16 1.67
CA ILE A 47 5.22 3.47 0.51
C ILE A 47 4.50 3.13 -0.80
N TRP A 48 3.74 2.04 -0.83
CA TRP A 48 2.95 1.67 -2.00
C TRP A 48 1.91 2.75 -2.33
N PHE A 49 1.14 3.24 -1.36
CA PHE A 49 0.18 4.34 -1.57
C PHE A 49 0.86 5.63 -2.04
N CYS A 50 2.03 5.97 -1.47
CA CYS A 50 2.82 7.10 -1.96
C CYS A 50 3.23 6.91 -3.43
N ASN A 51 3.78 5.75 -3.79
CA ASN A 51 4.21 5.46 -5.15
C ASN A 51 3.02 5.45 -6.13
N GLN A 52 1.88 4.88 -5.75
CA GLN A 52 0.70 4.83 -6.60
C GLN A 52 0.15 6.23 -6.89
N ARG A 53 0.10 7.09 -5.89
CA ARG A 53 -0.31 8.49 -6.06
C ARG A 53 0.69 9.32 -6.86
N HIS A 54 1.98 8.99 -6.80
CA HIS A 54 2.99 9.59 -7.68
C HIS A 54 2.84 9.11 -9.13
N LYS A 55 2.46 7.85 -9.34
CA LYS A 55 2.21 7.29 -10.67
C LYS A 55 1.01 7.95 -11.35
N GLU A 56 -0.08 8.22 -10.63
CA GLU A 56 -1.25 8.94 -11.18
C GLU A 56 -0.94 10.38 -11.63
N LYS A 57 0.09 11.01 -11.06
CA LYS A 57 0.51 12.36 -11.44
C LYS A 57 1.52 12.40 -12.58
N ARG A 58 1.99 11.24 -13.04
CA ARG A 58 2.96 11.10 -14.12
C ARG A 58 2.28 10.68 -15.41
#